data_AF-A0AAU3E1K7-F1
#
_entry.id   AF-A0AAU3E1K7-F1
#
_cell.length_a   1.000
_cell.length_b   1.000
_cell.length_c   1.000
_cell.angle_alpha   90.00
_cell.angle_beta   90.00
_cell.angle_gamma   90.00
#
_symmetry.space_group_name_H-M   'P 1'
#
loop_
_entity.id
_entity.type
_entity.pdbx_description
1 polymer ?
#
loop_
_entity_poly.entity_id
_entity_poly.type
_entity_poly.pdbx_seq_one_letter_code
_entity_poly.pdbx_strand_id
1 'polypeptide(L)'
;MNRLFAASMLGVALLLAACTDEKPADSRPAPDDATRRACISVAYVVERNNVFFALNLSVGRDTSAATDSEVSAGGRELLEAAQEAGELDVGSHGKADMTQAEARIAVAQQKLMTTCRELLGDPPWS
;
A
#
# COMPACT_ATOMS: atom_id res chain seq x y z
N MET A 1 39.73 -37.18 -46.08
CA MET A 1 40.37 -36.93 -44.76
C MET A 1 39.43 -36.00 -44.00
N ASN A 2 38.56 -36.50 -43.11
CA ASN A 2 38.78 -36.66 -41.65
C ASN A 2 39.12 -35.30 -40.99
N ARG A 3 38.39 -34.73 -40.02
CA ARG A 3 37.58 -35.23 -38.88
C ARG A 3 36.60 -34.10 -38.45
N LEU A 4 35.30 -34.33 -38.24
CA LEU A 4 34.66 -34.74 -36.98
C LEU A 4 35.14 -33.95 -35.75
N PHE A 5 34.35 -32.96 -35.33
CA PHE A 5 34.44 -32.29 -34.03
C PHE A 5 33.98 -33.24 -32.92
N ALA A 6 34.92 -33.58 -32.03
CA ALA A 6 34.69 -34.19 -30.72
C ALA A 6 34.19 -33.08 -29.75
N ALA A 7 33.05 -33.24 -29.08
CA ALA A 7 32.82 -34.00 -27.85
C ALA A 7 32.82 -33.10 -26.61
N SER A 8 31.73 -33.22 -25.84
CA SER A 8 31.66 -33.15 -24.38
C SER A 8 31.91 -31.79 -23.70
N MET A 9 30.81 -31.13 -23.32
CA MET A 9 30.57 -30.76 -21.91
C MET A 9 29.06 -30.79 -21.62
N LEU A 10 28.56 -32.00 -21.36
CA LEU A 10 27.49 -32.18 -20.37
C LEU A 10 28.13 -31.88 -19.00
N GLY A 11 27.62 -30.88 -18.29
CA GLY A 11 28.02 -30.69 -16.89
C GLY A 11 27.75 -29.28 -16.40
N VAL A 12 26.93 -29.19 -15.35
CA VAL A 12 26.79 -28.05 -14.44
C VAL A 12 25.80 -26.96 -14.89
N ALA A 13 24.50 -27.26 -14.83
CA ALA A 13 23.47 -26.25 -14.53
C ALA A 13 22.24 -26.85 -13.79
N LEU A 14 22.43 -27.99 -13.13
CA LEU A 14 21.48 -28.53 -12.16
C LEU A 14 22.12 -28.31 -10.78
N LEU A 15 21.34 -27.80 -9.82
CA LEU A 15 21.65 -27.59 -8.39
C LEU A 15 21.88 -26.13 -7.95
N LEU A 16 20.96 -25.24 -8.29
CA LEU A 16 20.49 -24.20 -7.34
C LEU A 16 18.97 -24.03 -7.47
N ALA A 17 18.24 -25.15 -7.53
CA ALA A 17 16.86 -25.16 -7.08
C ALA A 17 16.92 -25.12 -5.54
N ALA A 18 17.10 -23.92 -4.99
CA ALA A 18 16.68 -23.68 -3.63
C ALA A 18 15.16 -23.88 -3.65
N CYS A 19 14.72 -25.09 -3.29
CA CYS A 19 13.36 -25.34 -2.88
C CYS A 19 13.17 -24.55 -1.59
N THR A 20 12.91 -23.25 -1.71
CA THR A 20 12.20 -22.54 -0.66
C THR A 20 10.85 -23.22 -0.59
N ASP A 21 10.65 -23.98 0.48
CA ASP A 21 9.36 -24.43 0.96
C ASP A 21 8.59 -23.18 1.43
N GLU A 22 8.38 -22.24 0.50
CA GLU A 22 7.42 -21.16 0.67
C GLU A 22 6.07 -21.86 0.63
N LYS A 23 5.59 -22.23 1.83
CA LYS A 23 4.16 -22.46 2.06
C LYS A 23 3.42 -21.41 1.21
N PRO A 24 2.50 -21.81 0.31
CA PRO A 24 1.74 -20.85 -0.46
C PRO A 24 1.18 -19.82 0.53
N ALA A 25 1.43 -18.54 0.28
CA ALA A 25 0.85 -17.50 1.11
C ALA A 25 -0.64 -17.81 1.24
N ASP A 26 -1.13 -17.90 2.48
CA ASP A 26 -2.55 -18.20 2.70
C ASP A 26 -3.35 -17.18 1.88
N SER A 27 -4.23 -17.67 1.01
CA SER A 27 -4.99 -16.82 0.09
C SER A 27 -5.72 -15.75 0.90
N ARG A 28 -5.44 -14.48 0.63
CA ARG A 28 -6.08 -13.33 1.27
C ARG A 28 -7.60 -13.48 1.13
N PRO A 29 -8.37 -13.34 2.22
CA PRO A 29 -9.82 -13.47 2.14
C PRO A 29 -10.39 -12.41 1.19
N ALA A 30 -11.53 -12.73 0.56
CA ALA A 30 -12.22 -11.74 -0.25
C ALA A 30 -12.59 -10.51 0.61
N PRO A 31 -12.39 -9.28 0.09
CA PRO A 31 -12.68 -8.06 0.84
C PRO A 31 -14.17 -7.95 1.14
N ASP A 32 -14.49 -7.64 2.39
CA ASP A 32 -15.85 -7.33 2.83
C ASP A 32 -16.26 -5.90 2.45
N ASP A 33 -17.53 -5.56 2.69
CA ASP A 33 -18.06 -4.24 2.38
C ASP A 33 -17.39 -3.12 3.19
N ALA A 34 -16.91 -3.42 4.40
CA ALA A 34 -16.22 -2.44 5.23
C ALA A 34 -14.87 -2.04 4.63
N THR A 35 -14.08 -3.04 4.24
CA THR A 35 -12.80 -2.86 3.55
C THR A 35 -13.00 -2.17 2.20
N ARG A 36 -14.03 -2.56 1.44
CA ARG A 36 -14.36 -1.90 0.17
C ARG A 36 -14.68 -0.42 0.36
N ARG A 37 -15.53 -0.07 1.34
CA ARG A 37 -15.85 1.34 1.67
C ARG A 37 -14.63 2.13 2.11
N ALA A 38 -13.74 1.53 2.91
CA ALA A 38 -12.48 2.17 3.29
C ALA A 38 -11.64 2.53 2.05
N CYS A 39 -11.48 1.58 1.12
CA CYS A 39 -10.77 1.82 -0.13
C CYS A 39 -11.43 2.90 -1.00
N ILE A 40 -12.77 2.95 -1.07
CA ILE A 40 -13.49 4.03 -1.77
C ILE A 40 -13.17 5.41 -1.16
N SER A 41 -13.15 5.52 0.17
CA SER A 41 -12.79 6.78 0.85
C SER A 41 -11.36 7.24 0.56
N VAL A 42 -10.42 6.29 0.48
CA VAL A 42 -9.02 6.58 0.11
C VAL A 42 -8.93 7.04 -1.35
N ALA A 43 -9.59 6.35 -2.28
CA ALA A 43 -9.64 6.75 -3.68
C ALA A 43 -10.20 8.17 -3.82
N TYR A 44 -11.27 8.51 -3.10
CA TYR A 44 -11.88 9.83 -3.11
C TYR A 44 -10.89 10.95 -2.72
N VAL A 45 -10.09 10.77 -1.66
CA VAL A 45 -9.11 11.79 -1.25
C VAL A 45 -7.92 11.87 -2.19
N VAL A 46 -7.49 10.74 -2.76
CA VAL A 46 -6.41 10.69 -3.76
C VAL A 46 -6.82 11.39 -5.06
N GLU A 47 -7.99 11.08 -5.61
CA GLU A 47 -8.49 11.66 -6.86
C GLU A 47 -8.65 13.18 -6.78
N ARG A 48 -8.96 13.69 -5.58
CA ARG A 48 -9.10 15.12 -5.32
C ARG A 48 -7.80 15.80 -4.92
N ASN A 49 -6.70 15.08 -4.84
CA ASN A 49 -5.43 15.56 -4.30
C ASN A 49 -5.62 16.24 -2.93
N ASN A 50 -6.51 15.70 -2.09
CA ASN A 50 -6.87 16.30 -0.82
C ASN A 50 -5.93 15.81 0.28
N VAL A 51 -4.90 16.60 0.54
CA VAL A 51 -3.90 16.35 1.59
C VAL A 51 -4.22 17.05 2.92
N PHE A 52 -5.42 17.61 3.06
CA PHE A 52 -5.81 18.33 4.28
C PHE A 52 -6.01 17.35 5.44
N PHE A 53 -5.37 17.64 6.58
CA PHE A 53 -5.30 16.70 7.71
C PHE A 53 -6.69 16.32 8.25
N ALA A 54 -7.63 17.26 8.36
CA ALA A 54 -8.90 16.98 9.03
C ALA A 54 -9.74 15.92 8.30
N LEU A 55 -9.74 15.94 6.96
CA LEU A 55 -10.41 14.90 6.17
C LEU A 55 -9.66 13.57 6.29
N ASN A 56 -8.34 13.60 6.24
CA ASN A 56 -7.50 12.40 6.33
C ASN A 56 -7.51 11.76 7.72
N LEU A 57 -7.81 12.50 8.79
CA LEU A 57 -8.10 11.94 10.11
C LEU A 57 -9.33 11.02 10.07
N SER A 58 -10.39 11.43 9.38
CA SER A 58 -11.60 10.61 9.23
C SER A 58 -11.31 9.39 8.36
N VAL A 59 -10.69 9.60 7.19
CA VAL A 59 -10.38 8.50 6.27
C VAL A 59 -9.41 7.49 6.89
N GLY A 60 -8.35 7.96 7.53
CA GLY A 60 -7.39 7.11 8.24
C GLY A 60 -8.04 6.32 9.36
N ARG A 61 -8.91 6.95 10.17
CA ARG A 61 -9.66 6.26 11.23
C ARG A 61 -10.55 5.15 10.66
N ASP A 62 -11.38 5.48 9.68
CA ASP A 62 -12.31 4.50 9.09
C ASP A 62 -11.54 3.35 8.43
N THR A 63 -10.45 3.67 7.75
CA THR A 63 -9.63 2.66 7.07
C THR A 63 -8.83 1.80 8.04
N SER A 64 -8.36 2.37 9.15
CA SER A 64 -7.68 1.61 10.21
C SER A 64 -8.58 0.55 10.86
N ALA A 65 -9.90 0.72 10.76
CA ALA A 65 -10.90 -0.23 11.25
C ALA A 65 -11.32 -1.28 10.21
N ALA A 66 -10.70 -1.31 9.02
CA ALA A 66 -10.94 -2.35 8.03
C ALA A 66 -10.60 -3.74 8.57
N THR A 67 -11.32 -4.76 8.09
CA THR A 67 -11.08 -6.17 8.50
C THR A 67 -9.86 -6.75 7.82
N ASP A 68 -9.54 -6.25 6.63
CA ASP A 68 -8.29 -6.55 5.95
C ASP A 68 -7.09 -5.93 6.66
N SER A 69 -6.10 -6.75 7.02
CA SER A 69 -4.98 -6.34 7.87
C SER A 69 -4.03 -5.34 7.21
N GLU A 70 -3.82 -5.44 5.89
CA GLU A 70 -2.94 -4.53 5.16
C GLU A 70 -3.61 -3.18 4.93
N VAL A 71 -4.91 -3.19 4.58
CA VAL A 71 -5.72 -1.96 4.48
C VAL A 71 -5.80 -1.28 5.86
N SER A 72 -6.04 -2.05 6.92
CA SER A 72 -6.02 -1.56 8.30
C SER A 72 -4.66 -0.95 8.68
N ALA A 73 -3.55 -1.59 8.29
CA ALA A 73 -2.20 -1.07 8.52
C ALA A 73 -1.93 0.25 7.79
N GLY A 74 -2.21 0.32 6.49
CA GLY A 74 -2.05 1.57 5.75
C GLY A 74 -3.00 2.68 6.25
N GLY A 75 -4.20 2.31 6.72
CA GLY A 75 -5.12 3.23 7.39
C GLY A 75 -4.54 3.85 8.66
N ARG A 76 -3.83 3.06 9.48
CA ARG A 76 -3.11 3.57 10.67
C ARG A 76 -2.00 4.54 10.27
N GLU A 77 -1.21 4.22 9.26
CA GLU A 77 -0.15 5.12 8.78
C GLU A 77 -0.71 6.46 8.28
N LEU A 78 -1.84 6.43 7.56
CA LEU A 78 -2.53 7.65 7.13
C LEU A 78 -3.07 8.44 8.33
N LEU A 79 -3.65 7.76 9.31
CA LEU A 79 -4.15 8.39 10.53
C LEU A 79 -3.03 9.08 11.30
N GLU A 80 -1.89 8.42 11.48
CA GLU A 80 -0.71 8.97 12.16
C GLU A 80 -0.18 10.21 11.44
N ALA A 81 0.01 10.15 10.11
CA ALA A 81 0.45 11.30 9.31
C ALA A 81 -0.52 12.49 9.42
N ALA A 82 -1.83 12.23 9.44
CA ALA A 82 -2.85 13.26 9.61
C ALA A 82 -2.89 13.82 11.05
N GLN A 83 -2.61 13.01 12.07
CA GLN A 83 -2.49 13.45 13.45
C GLN A 83 -1.28 14.37 13.64
N GLU A 84 -0.11 13.98 13.13
CA GLU A 84 1.10 14.82 13.16
C GLU A 84 0.85 16.19 12.50
N ALA A 85 0.16 16.20 11.35
CA ALA A 85 -0.22 17.43 10.67
C ALA A 85 -1.20 18.28 11.50
N GLY A 86 -2.22 17.66 12.09
CA GLY A 86 -3.18 18.37 12.94
C GLY A 86 -2.55 18.96 14.20
N GLU A 87 -1.62 18.24 14.82
CA GLU A 87 -0.86 18.73 15.97
C GLU A 87 0.03 19.92 15.61
N LEU A 88 0.68 19.88 14.45
CA LEU A 88 1.47 20.99 13.92
C LEU A 88 0.60 22.23 13.63
N ASP A 89 -0.55 22.04 12.99
CA ASP A 89 -1.49 23.11 12.68
C ASP A 89 -2.01 23.77 13.97
N VAL A 90 -2.53 22.97 14.91
CA VAL A 90 -3.08 23.47 16.18
C VAL A 90 -1.99 24.13 17.03
N GLY A 91 -0.84 23.48 17.17
CA GLY A 91 0.29 23.96 18.00
C GLY A 91 0.90 25.25 17.47
N SER A 92 0.80 25.51 16.16
CA SER A 92 1.25 26.76 15.53
C SER A 92 0.16 27.82 15.40
N HIS A 93 -1.08 27.53 15.84
CA HIS A 93 -2.26 28.35 15.57
C HIS A 93 -2.48 28.62 14.07
N GLY A 94 -2.27 27.60 13.25
CA GLY A 94 -2.44 27.63 11.79
C GLY A 94 -1.38 28.45 11.05
N LYS A 95 -0.22 28.66 11.67
CA LYS A 95 0.88 29.48 11.09
C LYS A 95 2.07 28.65 10.62
N ALA A 96 2.09 27.34 10.89
CA ALA A 96 3.15 26.46 10.41
C ALA A 96 3.13 26.34 8.89
N ASP A 97 4.31 26.17 8.31
CA ASP A 97 4.43 25.64 6.95
C ASP A 97 4.04 24.16 6.98
N MET A 98 2.93 23.84 6.31
CA MET A 98 2.33 22.51 6.28
C MET A 98 2.89 21.62 5.17
N THR A 99 3.74 22.15 4.28
CA THR A 99 4.18 21.46 3.05
C THR A 99 4.73 20.06 3.30
N GLN A 100 5.58 19.90 4.32
CA GLN A 100 6.17 18.60 4.64
C GLN A 100 5.14 17.62 5.23
N ALA A 101 4.22 18.11 6.07
CA ALA A 101 3.18 17.29 6.68
C ALA A 101 2.17 16.81 5.62
N GLU A 102 1.76 17.69 4.72
CA GLU A 102 0.91 17.37 3.56
C GLU A 102 1.58 16.36 2.62
N ALA A 103 2.90 16.47 2.40
CA ALA A 103 3.64 15.49 1.62
C ALA A 103 3.63 14.09 2.27
N ARG A 104 3.70 13.99 3.61
CA ARG A 104 3.58 12.71 4.33
C ARG A 104 2.19 12.10 4.17
N ILE A 105 1.15 12.93 4.26
CA ILE A 105 -0.24 12.50 4.01
C ILE A 105 -0.36 11.96 2.58
N ALA A 106 0.15 12.68 1.57
CA ALA A 106 0.12 12.24 0.18
C ALA A 106 0.83 10.89 -0.02
N VAL A 107 1.99 10.68 0.62
CA VAL A 107 2.72 9.41 0.56
C VAL A 107 1.89 8.27 1.17
N ALA A 108 1.31 8.49 2.36
CA ALA A 108 0.46 7.49 3.02
C ALA A 108 -0.79 7.15 2.19
N GLN A 109 -1.44 8.16 1.59
CA GLN A 109 -2.56 7.97 0.67
C GLN A 109 -2.18 7.09 -0.53
N GLN A 110 -1.06 7.37 -1.20
CA GLN A 110 -0.63 6.60 -2.37
C GLN A 110 -0.25 5.16 -2.01
N LYS A 111 0.41 4.96 -0.86
CA LYS A 111 0.71 3.62 -0.36
C LYS A 111 -0.58 2.83 -0.11
N LEU A 112 -1.53 3.42 0.60
CA LEU A 112 -2.81 2.78 0.91
C LEU A 112 -3.67 2.55 -0.35
N MET A 113 -3.65 3.47 -1.32
CA MET A 113 -4.30 3.29 -2.62
C MET A 113 -3.70 2.12 -3.39
N THR A 114 -2.38 1.91 -3.30
CA THR A 114 -1.71 0.76 -3.91
C THR A 114 -2.18 -0.55 -3.30
N THR A 115 -2.23 -0.63 -1.96
CA THR A 115 -2.79 -1.78 -1.24
C THR A 115 -4.24 -2.07 -1.62
N CYS A 116 -5.06 -1.02 -1.77
CA CYS A 116 -6.45 -1.18 -2.21
C CYS A 116 -6.54 -1.71 -3.66
N ARG A 117 -5.67 -1.29 -4.57
CA ARG A 117 -5.61 -1.80 -5.95
C ARG A 117 -5.15 -3.25 -6.02
N GLU A 118 -4.19 -3.64 -5.18
CA GLU A 118 -3.74 -5.04 -5.08
C GLU A 118 -4.87 -5.96 -4.59
N LEU A 119 -5.73 -5.46 -3.71
CA LEU A 119 -6.87 -6.21 -3.16
C LEU A 119 -8.10 -6.25 -4.07
N LEU A 120 -8.47 -5.11 -4.66
CA LEU A 120 -9.75 -4.91 -5.35
C LEU A 120 -9.62 -4.78 -6.88
N GLY A 121 -8.40 -4.72 -7.41
CA GLY A 121 -8.13 -4.32 -8.80
C GLY A 121 -8.23 -2.81 -9.01
N ASP A 122 -8.29 -2.37 -10.26
CA ASP A 122 -8.43 -0.94 -10.56
C ASP A 122 -9.84 -0.41 -10.21
N PRO A 123 -9.97 0.83 -9.71
CA PRO A 123 -11.26 1.47 -9.48
C PRO A 123 -12.04 1.69 -10.80
N PRO A 124 -13.37 1.91 -10.76
CA PRO A 124 -14.18 2.12 -9.56
C PRO A 124 -14.60 0.80 -8.90
N TRP A 125 -14.51 0.78 -7.57
CA TRP A 125 -15.01 -0.32 -6.75
C TRP A 125 -16.47 0.01 -6.41
N SER A 126 -17.38 -0.58 -7.18
CA SER A 126 -18.83 -0.45 -7.02
C SER A 126 -19.31 -0.91 -5.66
#